data_AF-A0A942MQH2-F1
#
_entry.id   AF-A0A942MQH2-F1
#
_cell.length_a   1.000
_cell.length_b   1.000
_cell.length_c   1.000
_cell.angle_alpha   90.00
_cell.angle_beta   90.00
_cell.angle_gamma   90.00
#
_symmetry.space_group_name_H-M   'P 1'
#
loop_
_entity.id
_entity.type
_entity.pdbx_description
1 polymer ?
#
loop_
_entity_poly.entity_id
_entity_poly.type
_entity_poly.pdbx_seq_one_letter_code
_entity_poly.pdbx_strand_id
1 'polypeptide(L)' 'MKLSIEKIKKAQEQNLWDFGNSVLYEMCQRAPQHTNEDEIIGKIWLIGRSCAAAIERGANS' A
#
# COMPACT_ATOMS: atom_id res chain seq x y z
N MET A 1 -21.58 -12.73 1.62
CA MET A 1 -20.38 -12.32 2.38
C MET A 1 -20.83 -11.49 3.59
N LYS A 2 -20.58 -11.94 4.83
CA LYS A 2 -20.87 -11.16 6.05
C LYS A 2 -19.56 -10.67 6.69
N LEU A 3 -19.42 -9.36 6.89
CA LEU A 3 -18.35 -8.78 7.70
C LEU A 3 -18.71 -8.92 9.19
N SER A 4 -17.76 -9.39 10.01
CA SER A 4 -17.89 -9.43 11.48
C SER A 4 -17.12 -8.28 12.12
N ILE A 5 -17.57 -7.83 13.29
CA ILE A 5 -16.91 -6.75 14.04
C ILE A 5 -15.45 -7.11 14.38
N GLU A 6 -15.17 -8.37 14.70
CA GLU A 6 -13.80 -8.84 14.95
C GLU A 6 -12.87 -8.68 13.74
N LYS A 7 -13.36 -8.97 12.52
CA LYS A 7 -12.58 -8.78 11.30
C LYS A 7 -12.29 -7.30 11.03
N ILE A 8 -13.24 -6.41 11.34
CA ILE A 8 -13.06 -4.96 11.20
C ILE A 8 -12.00 -4.49 12.20
N LYS A 9 -12.12 -4.87 13.48
CA LYS A 9 -11.17 -4.48 14.52
C LYS A 9 -9.74 -4.94 14.19
N LYS A 10 -9.58 -6.19 13.77
CA LYS A 10 -8.28 -6.75 13.37
C LYS A 10 -7.67 -6.01 12.18
N ALA A 11 -8.47 -5.54 11.22
CA ALA A 11 -7.99 -4.78 10.08
C ALA A 11 -7.58 -3.33 10.42
N GLN A 12 -8.06 -2.81 11.56
CA GLN A 12 -7.72 -1.47 12.07
C GLN A 12 -6.50 -1.49 13.00
N GLU A 13 -6.00 -2.67 13.38
CA GLU A 13 -4.79 -2.80 14.17
C GLU A 13 -3.58 -2.33 13.36
N GLN A 14 -2.70 -1.59 14.03
CA GLN A 14 -1.49 -1.08 13.39
C GLN A 14 -0.60 -2.26 12.98
N ASN A 15 -0.17 -2.27 11.73
CA ASN A 15 0.68 -3.31 11.18
C ASN A 15 2.00 -2.71 10.65
N LEU A 16 2.99 -3.58 10.41
CA LEU A 16 4.33 -3.19 9.97
C LEU A 16 4.35 -2.45 8.61
N TRP A 17 3.28 -2.57 7.81
CA TRP A 17 3.14 -1.95 6.50
C TRP A 17 2.59 -0.52 6.57
N ASP A 18 2.03 -0.09 7.70
CA ASP A 18 1.30 1.18 7.80
C ASP A 18 2.19 2.40 7.54
N PHE A 19 3.46 2.35 7.91
CA PHE A 19 4.41 3.43 7.61
C PHE A 19 4.68 3.54 6.10
N GLY A 20 4.90 2.40 5.42
CA GLY A 20 5.07 2.41 3.96
C GLY A 20 3.81 2.90 3.26
N ASN A 21 2.64 2.47 3.74
CA ASN A 21 1.35 2.93 3.25
C ASN A 21 1.15 4.44 3.47
N SER A 22 1.56 4.99 4.62
CA SER A 22 1.41 6.42 4.88
C SER A 22 2.22 7.26 3.91
N VAL A 23 3.42 6.83 3.53
CA VAL A 23 4.23 7.52 2.50
C VAL A 23 3.50 7.52 1.15
N LEU A 24 2.96 6.38 0.73
CA LEU A 24 2.16 6.30 -0.51
C LEU A 24 0.92 7.19 -0.44
N TYR A 25 0.23 7.19 0.69
CA TYR A 25 -0.97 8.01 0.90
C TYR A 25 -0.65 9.50 0.89
N GLU A 26 0.47 9.93 1.46
CA GLU A 26 0.92 11.32 1.39
C GLU A 26 1.15 11.75 -0.07
N MET A 27 1.78 10.91 -0.89
CA MET A 27 1.97 11.18 -2.33
C MET A 27 0.63 11.30 -3.06
N CYS A 28 -0.38 10.51 -2.69
CA CYS A 28 -1.72 10.60 -3.26
C CYS A 28 -2.48 11.84 -2.78
N GLN A 29 -2.34 12.23 -1.52
CA GLN A 29 -2.97 13.44 -0.97
C GLN A 29 -2.37 14.71 -1.57
N ARG A 30 -1.05 14.76 -1.76
CA ARG A 30 -0.37 15.90 -2.38
C ARG A 30 -0.72 16.06 -3.86
N ALA A 31 -0.93 14.94 -4.56
CA ALA A 31 -1.20 14.90 -5.99
C ALA A 31 -2.35 13.95 -6.36
N PRO A 32 -3.60 14.34 -6.04
CA PRO A 32 -4.76 13.46 -6.18
C PRO A 32 -5.26 13.34 -7.62
N GLN A 33 -4.87 14.26 -8.51
CA GLN A 33 -5.31 14.25 -9.90
C GLN A 33 -4.47 13.32 -10.77
N HIS A 34 -3.31 12.87 -10.29
CA HIS A 34 -2.42 11.94 -10.99
C HIS A 34 -2.13 12.38 -12.44
N THR A 35 -1.76 13.65 -12.63
CA THR A 35 -1.46 14.22 -13.96
C THR A 35 0.02 14.47 -14.21
N ASN A 36 0.84 14.49 -13.16
CA ASN A 36 2.29 14.61 -13.27
C ASN A 36 2.93 13.21 -13.41
N GLU A 37 3.68 12.99 -14.49
CA GLU A 37 4.28 11.69 -14.80
C GLU A 37 5.27 11.22 -13.73
N ASP A 38 6.12 12.09 -13.19
CA ASP A 38 7.10 11.74 -12.16
C ASP A 38 6.40 11.23 -10.89
N GLU A 39 5.29 11.87 -10.50
CA GLU A 39 4.51 11.46 -9.33
C GLU A 39 3.77 10.14 -9.56
N ILE A 40 3.28 9.90 -10.77
CA ILE A 40 2.64 8.64 -11.15
C ILE A 40 3.66 7.50 -11.11
N ILE A 41 4.81 7.69 -11.77
CA ILE A 41 5.88 6.69 -11.82
C ILE A 41 6.42 6.42 -10.42
N GLY A 42 6.61 7.45 -9.59
CA GLY A 42 7.03 7.29 -8.19
C GLY A 42 6.07 6.41 -7.37
N LYS A 43 4.77 6.62 -7.50
CA LYS A 43 3.73 5.80 -6.84
C LYS A 43 3.78 4.34 -7.31
N ILE A 44 3.84 4.13 -8.62
CA ILE A 44 3.93 2.78 -9.22
C ILE A 44 5.20 2.07 -8.76
N TRP A 45 6.33 2.76 -8.75
CA TRP A 45 7.61 2.21 -8.32
C TRP A 45 7.57 1.74 -6.87
N LEU A 46 7.00 2.54 -5.96
CA LEU A 46 6.88 2.18 -4.55
C LEU A 46 6.01 0.92 -4.34
N ILE A 47 4.86 0.84 -5.02
CA ILE A 47 3.96 -0.32 -5.00
C ILE A 47 4.66 -1.55 -5.58
N GLY A 48 5.28 -1.41 -6.76
CA GLY A 48 5.92 -2.48 -7.48
C GLY A 48 7.06 -3.12 -6.70
N ARG A 49 7.94 -2.31 -6.08
CA ARG A 49 9.05 -2.80 -5.24
C ARG A 49 8.54 -3.54 -4.00
N SER A 50 7.51 -3.00 -3.34
CA SER A 50 6.95 -3.59 -2.12
C SER A 50 6.35 -4.97 -2.38
N CYS A 51 5.64 -5.13 -3.50
CA CYS A 51 5.04 -6.40 -3.91
C CYS A 51 6.08 -7.37 -4.50
N ALA A 52 7.02 -6.89 -5.32
CA ALA A 52 8.07 -7.72 -5.92
C ALA A 52 8.94 -8.37 -4.84
N ALA A 53 9.31 -7.61 -3.80
CA ALA A 53 10.12 -8.15 -2.70
C ALA A 53 9.42 -9.31 -1.96
N ALA A 54 8.08 -9.32 -1.88
CA ALA A 54 7.34 -10.44 -1.29
C ALA A 54 7.33 -11.67 -2.22
N ILE A 55 7.18 -11.46 -3.53
CA ILE A 55 7.24 -12.51 -4.56
C ILE A 55 8.65 -13.13 -4.60
N GLU A 56 9.69 -12.30 -4.63
CA GLU A 56 11.10 -12.71 -4.64
C GLU A 56 11.49 -13.47 -3.37
N ARG A 57 10.89 -13.14 -2.21
CA ARG A 57 11.06 -13.88 -0.95
C ARG A 57 10.27 -15.20 -0.88
N GLY A 58 9.54 -15.58 -1.93
CA GLY A 58 8.87 -16.87 -2.03
C GLY A 58 7.52 -16.95 -1.30
N ALA A 59 6.78 -15.84 -1.19
CA ALA A 59 5.43 -15.82 -0.58
C ALA A 59 4.37 -16.69 -1.31
N ASN A 60 4.78 -17.45 -2.34
CA ASN A 60 3.99 -18.47 -3.04
C ASN A 60 4.39 -19.93 -2.67
N SER A 61 5.08 -20.15 -1.54
CA SER A 61 5.46 -21.50 -1.06
C SER A 61 4.38 -22.10 -0.15
#